data_AF-A0A2I8A5Q2-F1
#
_entry.id   AF-A0A2I8A5Q2-F1
#
_cell.length_a   1.000
_cell.length_b   1.000
_cell.length_c   1.000
_cell.angle_alpha   90.00
_cell.angle_beta   90.00
_cell.angle_gamma   90.00
#
_symmetry.space_group_name_H-M   'P 1'
#
loop_
_entity.id
_entity.type
_entity.pdbx_description
1 polymer ?
#
loop_
_entity_poly.entity_id
_entity_poly.type
_entity_poly.pdbx_seq_one_letter_code
_entity_poly.pdbx_strand_id
1 'polypeptide(L)' 'MKYHICEEEATREWLTLESIDYIVECLDACQTLEMVADLRAIFPRAALRSASIKVNEVQRQRLIDWLQILNQEDKAA' A
#
# COMPACT_ATOMS: atom_id res chain seq x y z
N MET A 1 -12.27 -12.81 -4.02
CA MET A 1 -10.83 -12.97 -4.33
C MET A 1 -10.08 -12.87 -3.01
N LYS A 2 -9.07 -13.72 -2.75
CA LYS A 2 -8.20 -13.52 -1.58
C LYS A 2 -7.15 -12.48 -1.97
N TYR A 3 -7.14 -11.34 -1.30
CA TYR A 3 -6.14 -10.29 -1.52
C TYR A 3 -4.82 -10.73 -0.89
N HIS A 4 -3.77 -10.89 -1.70
CA HIS A 4 -2.46 -11.33 -1.21
C HIS A 4 -1.66 -10.14 -0.67
N ILE A 5 -0.76 -10.40 0.28
CA ILE A 5 0.16 -9.40 0.80
C ILE A 5 1.56 -9.86 0.45
N CYS A 6 2.36 -8.97 -0.13
CA CYS A 6 3.77 -9.21 -0.41
C CYS A 6 4.48 -9.71 0.86
N GLU A 7 5.06 -10.91 0.76
CA GLU A 7 5.79 -11.57 1.86
C GLU A 7 7.28 -11.18 1.87
N GLU A 8 7.76 -10.53 0.81
CA GLU A 8 9.15 -10.12 0.67
C GLU A 8 9.49 -8.95 1.60
N GLU A 9 10.70 -9.00 2.17
CA GLU A 9 11.27 -7.88 2.90
C GLU A 9 11.74 -6.78 1.92
N ALA A 10 11.65 -5.52 2.35
CA ALA A 10 12.14 -4.42 1.53
C ALA A 10 13.68 -4.47 1.46
N THR A 11 14.21 -4.72 0.25
CA THR A 11 15.62 -4.47 -0.05
C THR A 11 15.93 -2.97 0.00
N ARG A 12 17.22 -2.61 0.01
CA ARG A 12 17.64 -1.19 0.03
C ARG A 12 17.13 -0.41 -1.20
N GLU A 13 16.96 -1.08 -2.33
CA GLU A 13 16.49 -0.50 -3.58
C GLU A 13 15.05 0.03 -3.46
N TRP A 14 14.22 -0.65 -2.66
CA TRP A 14 12.85 -0.21 -2.37
C TRP A 14 12.77 1.00 -1.42
N LEU A 15 13.84 1.28 -0.68
CA LEU A 15 13.88 2.32 0.36
C LEU A 15 14.65 3.57 -0.07
N THR A 16 15.02 3.67 -1.35
CA THR A 16 15.56 4.90 -1.94
C THR A 16 14.47 5.97 -2.03
N LEU A 17 14.87 7.24 -2.08
CA LEU A 17 13.90 8.34 -2.23
C LEU A 17 13.08 8.19 -3.52
N GLU A 18 13.72 7.84 -4.63
CA GLU A 18 13.08 7.63 -5.93
C GLU A 18 12.02 6.52 -5.88
N SER A 19 12.36 5.35 -5.32
CA SER A 19 11.42 4.24 -5.20
C SER A 19 10.25 4.60 -4.29
N ILE A 20 10.50 5.31 -3.18
CA ILE A 20 9.44 5.74 -2.29
C ILE A 20 8.52 6.75 -2.97
N ASP A 21 9.06 7.73 -3.70
CA ASP A 21 8.27 8.74 -4.38
C ASP A 21 7.43 8.11 -5.51
N TYR A 22 7.96 7.11 -6.22
CA TYR A 22 7.18 6.30 -7.17
C TYR A 22 6.00 5.58 -6.49
N ILE A 23 6.22 4.97 -5.32
CA ILE A 23 5.14 4.30 -4.57
C ILE A 23 4.11 5.34 -4.08
N VAL A 24 4.52 6.55 -3.72
CA VAL A 24 3.60 7.65 -3.36
C VAL A 24 2.68 7.98 -4.54
N GLU A 25 3.24 8.13 -5.74
CA GLU A 25 2.46 8.39 -6.96
C GLU A 25 1.45 7.27 -7.23
N CYS A 26 1.87 6.01 -7.04
CA CYS A 26 0.97 4.86 -7.15
C CYS A 26 -0.18 4.92 -6.13
N LEU A 27 0.14 5.25 -4.87
CA LEU A 27 -0.86 5.37 -3.80
C LEU A 27 -1.82 6.55 -4.02
N ASP A 28 -1.33 7.67 -4.56
CA ASP A 28 -2.16 8.83 -4.93
C ASP A 28 -3.07 8.55 -6.13
N ALA A 29 -2.65 7.65 -7.03
CA ALA A 29 -3.46 7.19 -8.16
C ALA A 29 -4.55 6.17 -7.76
N CYS A 30 -4.51 5.59 -6.56
CA CYS A 30 -5.52 4.63 -6.12
C CYS A 30 -6.91 5.26 -6.02
N GLN A 31 -7.87 4.69 -6.74
CA GLN A 31 -9.27 5.14 -6.74
C GLN A 31 -10.23 4.11 -6.14
N THR A 32 -9.81 2.86 -6.00
CA THR A 32 -10.63 1.78 -5.46
C THR A 32 -9.86 0.93 -4.44
N LEU A 33 -10.60 0.15 -3.66
CA LEU A 33 -10.05 -0.78 -2.67
C LEU A 33 -9.19 -1.87 -3.32
N GLU A 34 -9.58 -2.34 -4.50
CA GLU A 34 -8.87 -3.37 -5.25
C GLU A 34 -7.49 -2.90 -5.68
N MET A 35 -7.36 -1.63 -6.12
CA MET A 35 -6.05 -1.06 -6.47
C MET A 35 -5.10 -1.06 -5.28
N VAL A 36 -5.59 -0.74 -4.08
CA VAL A 36 -4.77 -0.80 -2.86
C VAL A 36 -4.37 -2.22 -2.54
N ALA A 37 -5.26 -3.19 -2.75
CA ALA A 37 -4.94 -4.59 -2.56
C ALA A 37 -3.85 -5.07 -3.55
N ASP A 38 -3.91 -4.65 -4.81
CA ASP A 38 -2.87 -4.96 -5.80
C ASP A 38 -1.52 -4.37 -5.37
N LEU A 39 -1.49 -3.10 -4.92
CA LEU A 39 -0.26 -2.50 -4.43
C LEU A 39 0.32 -3.22 -3.21
N ARG A 40 -0.53 -3.74 -2.32
CA ARG A 40 -0.11 -4.56 -1.17
C ARG A 40 0.47 -5.91 -1.59
N ALA A 41 0.05 -6.46 -2.72
CA ALA A 41 0.58 -7.70 -3.27
C ALA A 41 1.92 -7.48 -3.98
N ILE A 42 2.14 -6.29 -4.56
CA ILE A 42 3.33 -5.94 -5.34
C ILE A 42 4.47 -5.43 -4.44
N PHE A 43 4.18 -4.46 -3.58
CA PHE A 43 5.22 -3.74 -2.86
C PHE A 43 5.48 -4.31 -1.46
N PRO A 44 6.75 -4.41 -1.04
CA PRO A 44 7.09 -4.77 0.32
C PRO A 44 6.45 -3.84 1.35
N ARG A 45 5.97 -4.40 2.46
CA ARG A 45 5.24 -3.65 3.52
C ARG A 45 6.00 -2.43 4.03
N ALA A 46 7.32 -2.53 4.19
CA ALA A 46 8.14 -1.44 4.69
C ALA A 46 8.21 -0.27 3.70
N ALA A 47 8.23 -0.54 2.39
CA ALA A 47 8.23 0.49 1.36
C ALA A 47 6.87 1.20 1.29
N LEU A 48 5.77 0.44 1.33
CA LEU A 48 4.40 0.99 1.43
C LEU A 48 4.21 1.89 2.65
N ARG A 49 4.72 1.47 3.81
CA ARG A 49 4.63 2.26 5.04
C ARG A 49 5.39 3.59 4.94
N SER A 50 6.56 3.58 4.32
CA SER A 50 7.35 4.79 4.08
C SER A 50 6.70 5.73 3.07
N ALA A 51 6.02 5.20 2.05
CA ALA A 51 5.28 5.99 1.09
C ALA A 51 3.96 6.55 1.66
N SER A 52 3.23 5.76 2.46
CA SER A 52 1.91 6.14 2.98
C SER A 52 1.92 7.35 3.93
N ILE A 53 3.08 7.71 4.47
CA ILE A 53 3.23 8.93 5.30
C ILE A 53 3.47 10.19 4.48
N LYS A 54 3.71 10.06 3.17
CA LYS A 54 3.97 11.18 2.25
C LYS A 54 2.77 11.55 1.38
N VAL A 55 1.80 10.65 1.21
CA VAL A 55 0.55 10.96 0.50
C VAL A 55 -0.24 12.08 1.19
N ASN A 56 -1.03 12.79 0.39
CA ASN A 56 -1.90 13.87 0.87
C ASN A 56 -2.94 13.36 1.88
N GLU A 57 -3.47 14.25 2.71
CA GLU A 57 -4.33 13.88 3.84
C GLU A 57 -5.63 13.18 3.42
N VAL A 58 -6.28 13.68 2.36
CA VAL A 58 -7.53 13.09 1.85
C VAL A 58 -7.30 11.66 1.37
N GLN A 59 -6.24 11.45 0.59
CA GLN A 59 -5.91 10.13 0.10
C GLN A 59 -5.47 9.21 1.23
N ARG A 60 -4.71 9.70 2.19
CA ARG A 60 -4.31 8.94 3.38
C ARG A 60 -5.52 8.41 4.13
N GLN A 61 -6.55 9.23 4.33
CA GLN A 61 -7.76 8.79 5.01
C GLN A 61 -8.47 7.67 4.24
N ARG A 62 -8.61 7.81 2.92
CA ARG A 62 -9.17 6.74 2.07
C ARG A 62 -8.38 5.44 2.16
N LEU A 63 -7.05 5.52 2.10
CA LEU A 63 -6.17 4.37 2.24
C LEU A 63 -6.36 3.69 3.60
N ILE A 64 -6.48 4.45 4.69
CA ILE A 64 -6.74 3.90 6.03
C ILE A 64 -8.07 3.13 6.03
N ASP A 65 -9.14 3.72 5.50
CA ASP A 65 -10.48 3.11 5.49
C ASP A 65 -10.46 1.82 4.66
N TRP A 66 -9.84 1.83 3.48
CA TRP A 66 -9.70 0.64 2.64
C TRP A 66 -8.82 -0.45 3.28
N LEU A 67 -7.71 -0.06 3.93
CA LEU A 67 -6.86 -1.01 4.65
C LEU A 67 -7.61 -1.68 5.81
N GLN A 68 -8.49 -0.97 6.50
CA GLN A 68 -9.33 -1.57 7.55
C GLN A 68 -10.25 -2.65 7.00
N ILE A 69 -10.94 -2.39 5.88
CA ILE A 69 -11.80 -3.36 5.22
C ILE A 69 -11.00 -4.60 4.80
N LEU A 70 -9.90 -4.39 4.07
CA LEU A 70 -9.04 -5.49 3.59
C LEU A 70 -8.48 -6.34 4.75
N ASN A 71 -8.13 -5.71 5.87
CA ASN A 71 -7.61 -6.44 7.04
C ASN A 71 -8.71 -7.19 7.81
N GLN A 72 -9.97 -6.79 7.70
CA GLN A 72 -11.10 -7.53 8.24
C GLN A 72 -11.41 -8.76 7.38
N GLU A 73 -11.36 -8.60 6.06
CA GLU A 73 -11.55 -9.70 5.11
C GLU A 73 -10.48 -10.78 5.25
N ASP A 74 -9.21 -10.39 5.44
CA ASP A 74 -8.09 -11.33 5.66
C ASP A 74 -8.27 -12.17 6.94
N LYS A 75 -8.80 -11.57 8.02
CA LYS A 75 -9.07 -12.28 9.29
C LYS A 75 -10.26 -13.22 9.23
N ALA A 76 -11.17 -13.02 8.30
CA ALA A 76 -12.36 -13.85 8.12
C ALA A 76 -12.14 -15.03 7.16
N ALA A 77 -10.97 -15.11 6.50
CA ALA A 77 -10.63 -16.06 5.44
C ALA A 77 -9.65 -17.17 5.88
#